data_AF-A0A1G4AEU2-F1
#
_entry.id   AF-A0A1G4AEU2-F1
#
_cell.length_a   1.000
_cell.length_b   1.000
_cell.length_c   1.000
_cell.angle_alpha   90.00
_cell.angle_beta   90.00
_cell.angle_gamma   90.00
#
_symmetry.space_group_name_H-M   'P 1'
#
loop_
_entity.id
_entity.type
_entity.pdbx_description
1 polymer ?
#
loop_
_entity_poly.entity_id
_entity_poly.type
_entity_poly.pdbx_seq_one_letter_code
_entity_poly.pdbx_strand_id
1 'polypeptide(L)'
;MKVGVIGAAGYSGEVLVKLLLGHPQVTLAAVTSRQHAGRPVAQVIPALRGSDRGLKFVESDCAALAASDIPVFFLALPHGAAAEFARTLVAAGKKVIDLSADFRIADLATFTAYYGEHHAPELLARARFVLPELTPPGWEKYPIFAAPGCYPTSILLPLVPLLRADVVAREHIVVNSFSGVSGAGRKV
;
A
#
# COMPACT_ATOMS: atom_id res chain seq x y z
N MET A 1 2.83 17.12 -6.67
CA MET A 1 3.55 15.85 -6.96
C MET A 1 2.64 14.89 -7.72
N LYS A 2 3.10 14.26 -8.81
CA LYS A 2 2.32 13.24 -9.52
C LYS A 2 2.35 11.91 -8.78
N VAL A 3 1.23 11.21 -8.71
CA VAL A 3 1.13 9.87 -8.12
C VAL A 3 0.30 8.93 -9.00
N GLY A 4 0.61 7.65 -8.96
CA GLY A 4 -0.17 6.59 -9.58
C GLY A 4 -0.73 5.61 -8.54
N VAL A 5 -1.90 5.04 -8.78
CA VAL A 5 -2.47 3.96 -7.96
C VAL A 5 -2.65 2.71 -8.83
N ILE A 6 -1.95 1.64 -8.49
CA ILE A 6 -2.03 0.35 -9.17
C ILE A 6 -2.99 -0.55 -8.39
N GLY A 7 -4.01 -1.09 -9.06
CA GLY A 7 -5.05 -1.90 -8.39
C GLY A 7 -6.16 -1.07 -7.75
N ALA A 8 -6.51 0.08 -8.34
CA ALA A 8 -7.39 1.08 -7.73
C ALA A 8 -8.85 0.65 -7.53
N ALA A 9 -9.28 -0.50 -8.06
CA ALA A 9 -10.68 -0.96 -8.03
C ALA A 9 -11.07 -1.79 -6.78
N GLY A 10 -10.12 -2.15 -5.92
CA GLY A 10 -10.40 -2.76 -4.62
C GLY A 10 -10.71 -1.71 -3.55
N TYR A 11 -11.34 -2.10 -2.42
CA TYR A 11 -11.75 -1.15 -1.38
C TYR A 11 -10.65 -0.21 -0.88
N SER A 12 -9.44 -0.73 -0.63
CA SER A 12 -8.31 0.12 -0.24
C SER A 12 -7.93 1.12 -1.35
N GLY A 13 -7.99 0.69 -2.61
CA GLY A 13 -7.78 1.53 -3.78
C GLY A 13 -8.84 2.62 -3.92
N GLU A 14 -10.11 2.28 -3.68
CA GLU A 14 -11.22 3.25 -3.76
C GLU A 14 -11.07 4.38 -2.75
N VAL A 15 -10.79 4.02 -1.48
CA VAL A 15 -10.54 5.01 -0.43
C VAL A 15 -9.30 5.84 -0.75
N LEU A 16 -8.22 5.21 -1.21
CA LEU A 16 -6.99 5.90 -1.57
C LEU A 16 -7.19 6.90 -2.72
N VAL A 17 -7.90 6.51 -3.79
CA VAL A 17 -8.21 7.41 -4.90
C VAL A 17 -9.02 8.60 -4.41
N LYS A 18 -10.02 8.38 -3.55
CA LYS A 18 -10.81 9.46 -2.96
C LYS A 18 -9.94 10.46 -2.17
N LEU A 19 -9.03 9.95 -1.34
CA LEU A 19 -8.12 10.79 -0.55
C LEU A 19 -7.16 11.58 -1.45
N LEU A 20 -6.56 10.93 -2.47
CA LEU A 20 -5.60 11.55 -3.37
C LEU A 20 -6.24 12.60 -4.29
N LEU A 21 -7.50 12.41 -4.70
CA LEU A 21 -8.25 13.41 -5.47
C LEU A 21 -8.51 14.70 -4.67
N GLY A 22 -8.64 14.60 -3.35
CA GLY A 22 -8.82 15.74 -2.45
C GLY A 22 -7.52 16.37 -1.94
N HIS A 23 -6.36 15.81 -2.27
CA HIS A 23 -5.09 16.25 -1.68
C HIS A 23 -4.50 17.46 -2.42
N PRO A 24 -4.31 18.63 -1.77
CA PRO A 24 -4.01 19.89 -2.45
C PRO A 24 -2.65 19.93 -3.16
N GLN A 25 -1.69 19.11 -2.73
CA GLN A 25 -0.34 19.07 -3.29
C GLN A 25 -0.07 17.85 -4.18
N VAL A 26 -1.09 17.05 -4.47
CA VAL A 26 -0.97 15.81 -5.25
C VAL A 26 -1.84 15.86 -6.49
N THR A 27 -1.27 15.37 -7.60
CA THR A 27 -1.98 15.14 -8.84
C THR A 27 -2.06 13.63 -9.05
N LEU A 28 -3.25 13.06 -8.94
CA LEU A 28 -3.49 11.66 -9.29
C LEU A 28 -3.42 11.51 -10.81
N ALA A 29 -2.28 11.02 -11.29
CA ALA A 29 -1.93 10.98 -12.71
C ALA A 29 -2.29 9.67 -13.39
N ALA A 30 -2.36 8.57 -12.63
CA ALA A 30 -2.77 7.27 -13.15
C ALA A 30 -3.55 6.48 -12.09
N VAL A 31 -4.58 5.77 -12.53
CA VAL A 31 -5.29 4.75 -11.75
C VAL A 31 -5.44 3.53 -12.64
N THR A 32 -5.01 2.36 -12.16
CA THR A 32 -4.91 1.17 -13.01
C THR A 32 -5.83 0.07 -12.54
N SER A 33 -6.34 -0.72 -13.50
CA SER A 33 -7.08 -1.94 -13.24
C SER A 33 -7.05 -2.84 -14.47
N ARG A 34 -6.66 -4.12 -14.28
CA ARG A 34 -6.69 -5.14 -15.34
C ARG A 34 -8.11 -5.42 -15.86
N GLN A 35 -9.13 -5.21 -15.04
CA GLN A 35 -10.52 -5.58 -15.37
C GLN A 35 -11.35 -4.40 -15.91
N HIS A 36 -10.86 -3.17 -15.76
CA HIS A 36 -11.67 -1.97 -16.00
C HIS A 36 -10.98 -0.93 -16.88
N ALA A 37 -9.85 -1.27 -17.49
CA ALA A 37 -9.14 -0.36 -18.39
C ALA A 37 -10.09 0.25 -19.45
N GLY A 38 -9.88 1.54 -19.72
CA GLY A 38 -10.72 2.35 -20.60
C GLY A 38 -12.02 2.86 -19.97
N ARG A 39 -12.48 2.28 -18.85
CA ARG A 39 -13.72 2.73 -18.18
C ARG A 39 -13.48 3.98 -17.33
N PRO A 40 -14.43 4.93 -17.28
CA PRO A 40 -14.39 6.04 -16.33
C PRO A 40 -14.35 5.54 -14.88
N VAL A 41 -13.57 6.22 -14.04
CA VAL A 41 -13.39 5.85 -12.63
C VAL A 41 -14.72 5.87 -11.88
N ALA A 42 -15.53 6.91 -12.07
CA ALA A 42 -16.84 7.03 -11.42
C ALA A 42 -17.88 5.96 -11.81
N GLN A 43 -17.63 5.18 -12.87
CA GLN A 43 -18.47 4.02 -13.20
C GLN A 43 -18.17 2.80 -12.31
N VAL A 44 -16.90 2.61 -11.92
CA VAL A 44 -16.47 1.48 -11.09
C VAL A 44 -16.51 1.85 -9.60
N ILE A 45 -16.25 3.12 -9.29
CA ILE A 45 -16.22 3.70 -7.95
C ILE A 45 -17.30 4.80 -7.88
N PRO A 46 -18.60 4.46 -7.68
CA PRO A 46 -19.70 5.42 -7.77
C PRO A 46 -19.58 6.59 -6.80
N ALA A 47 -18.90 6.41 -5.67
CA ALA A 47 -18.65 7.45 -4.67
C ALA A 47 -17.81 8.63 -5.19
N LEU A 48 -17.21 8.52 -6.38
CA LEU A 48 -16.39 9.56 -7.01
C LEU A 48 -17.12 10.33 -8.12
N ARG A 49 -18.41 10.06 -8.36
CA ARG A 49 -19.20 10.79 -9.38
C ARG A 49 -19.14 12.29 -9.11
N GLY A 50 -18.74 13.06 -10.13
CA GLY A 50 -18.61 14.52 -10.06
C GLY A 50 -17.27 15.01 -9.49
N SER A 51 -16.44 14.13 -8.93
CA SER A 51 -15.12 14.48 -8.37
C SER A 51 -13.96 13.69 -9.00
N ASP A 52 -14.22 12.76 -9.91
CA ASP A 52 -13.22 11.89 -10.56
C ASP A 52 -12.38 12.61 -11.63
N ARG A 53 -12.67 13.88 -11.92
CA ARG A 53 -11.92 14.75 -12.85
C ARG A 53 -11.77 14.14 -14.25
N GLY A 54 -12.72 13.30 -14.67
CA GLY A 54 -12.69 12.61 -15.96
C GLY A 54 -11.63 11.51 -16.06
N LEU A 55 -11.07 11.05 -14.93
CA LEU A 55 -10.11 9.94 -14.91
C LEU A 55 -10.75 8.66 -15.46
N LYS A 56 -9.93 7.90 -16.19
CA LYS A 56 -10.25 6.55 -16.65
C LYS A 56 -9.23 5.59 -16.08
N PHE A 57 -9.64 4.35 -15.84
CA PHE A 57 -8.68 3.30 -15.57
C PHE A 57 -7.80 3.07 -16.80
N VAL A 58 -6.51 2.93 -16.56
CA VAL A 58 -5.55 2.47 -17.56
C VAL A 58 -5.12 1.03 -17.26
N GLU A 59 -4.49 0.40 -18.25
CA GLU A 59 -3.90 -0.92 -18.06
C GLU A 59 -2.85 -0.91 -16.94
N SER A 60 -2.78 -2.00 -16.19
CA SER A 60 -1.73 -2.20 -15.18
C SER A 60 -0.43 -2.68 -15.85
N ASP A 61 0.02 -1.98 -16.90
CA ASP A 61 1.27 -2.27 -17.59
C ASP A 61 2.46 -1.72 -16.79
N CYS A 62 3.20 -2.61 -16.16
CA CYS A 62 4.30 -2.26 -15.28
C CYS A 62 5.43 -1.51 -16.01
N ALA A 63 5.75 -1.89 -17.25
CA ALA A 63 6.83 -1.27 -18.01
C ALA A 63 6.46 0.15 -18.45
N ALA A 64 5.23 0.35 -18.94
CA ALA A 64 4.72 1.66 -19.30
C ALA A 64 4.67 2.62 -18.09
N LEU A 65 4.21 2.11 -16.93
CA LEU A 65 4.17 2.90 -15.69
C LEU A 65 5.57 3.25 -15.19
N ALA A 66 6.54 2.33 -15.29
CA ALA A 66 7.93 2.59 -14.93
C ALA A 66 8.59 3.65 -15.84
N ALA A 67 8.25 3.66 -17.14
CA ALA A 67 8.74 4.64 -18.10
C ALA A 67 8.04 6.01 -18.00
N SER A 68 6.90 6.10 -17.31
CA SER A 68 6.13 7.35 -17.18
C SER A 68 6.87 8.42 -16.36
N ASP A 69 6.38 9.66 -16.40
CA ASP A 69 6.90 10.77 -15.59
C ASP A 69 6.36 10.80 -14.15
N ILE A 70 5.63 9.76 -13.73
CA ILE A 70 5.08 9.64 -12.38
C ILE A 70 6.19 9.17 -11.44
N PRO A 71 6.52 9.90 -10.36
CA PRO A 71 7.61 9.55 -9.44
C PRO A 71 7.21 8.59 -8.31
N VAL A 72 5.91 8.52 -7.96
CA VAL A 72 5.42 7.75 -6.79
C VAL A 72 4.23 6.89 -7.18
N PHE A 73 4.26 5.63 -6.76
CA PHE A 73 3.19 4.66 -7.00
C PHE A 73 2.70 4.03 -5.70
N PHE A 74 1.39 3.98 -5.54
CA PHE A 74 0.74 3.17 -4.52
C PHE A 74 0.35 1.81 -5.11
N LEU A 75 0.65 0.72 -4.40
CA LEU A 75 0.26 -0.63 -4.78
C LEU A 75 -0.91 -1.07 -3.89
N ALA A 76 -2.13 -1.02 -4.43
CA ALA A 76 -3.35 -1.53 -3.82
C ALA A 76 -3.67 -2.92 -4.38
N LEU A 77 -2.69 -3.80 -4.36
CA LEU A 77 -2.74 -5.13 -4.95
C LEU A 77 -2.89 -6.22 -3.89
N PRO A 78 -3.42 -7.40 -4.26
CA PRO A 78 -3.32 -8.58 -3.42
C PRO A 78 -1.86 -8.94 -3.12
N HIS A 79 -1.67 -9.68 -2.03
CA HIS A 79 -0.39 -10.27 -1.65
C HIS A 79 0.25 -11.05 -2.81
N GLY A 80 1.57 -10.92 -2.96
CA GLY A 80 2.41 -11.53 -3.99
C GLY A 80 2.48 -10.74 -5.30
N ALA A 81 1.43 -9.99 -5.65
CA ALA A 81 1.40 -9.20 -6.88
C ALA A 81 2.12 -7.85 -6.74
N ALA A 82 2.22 -7.29 -5.53
CA ALA A 82 2.86 -5.99 -5.32
C ALA A 82 4.38 -6.08 -5.52
N ALA A 83 4.99 -7.20 -5.12
CA ALA A 83 6.43 -7.45 -5.25
C ALA A 83 6.93 -7.34 -6.70
N GLU A 84 6.19 -7.87 -7.67
CA GLU A 84 6.55 -7.80 -9.09
C GLU A 84 6.53 -6.35 -9.62
N PHE A 85 5.50 -5.58 -9.26
CA PHE A 85 5.44 -4.17 -9.63
C PHE A 85 6.55 -3.36 -8.96
N ALA A 86 6.81 -3.61 -7.67
CA ALA A 86 7.85 -2.92 -6.93
C ALA A 86 9.23 -3.14 -7.56
N ARG A 87 9.56 -4.36 -8.02
CA ARG A 87 10.83 -4.65 -8.70
C ARG A 87 11.07 -3.73 -9.89
N THR A 88 10.12 -3.65 -10.81
CA THR A 88 10.26 -2.82 -12.02
C THR A 88 10.25 -1.33 -11.69
N LEU A 89 9.35 -0.88 -10.82
CA LEU A 89 9.21 0.53 -10.46
C LEU A 89 10.45 1.06 -9.73
N VAL A 90 10.97 0.29 -8.76
CA VAL A 90 12.17 0.68 -8.01
C VAL A 90 13.41 0.66 -8.88
N ALA A 91 13.53 -0.30 -9.82
CA ALA A 91 14.61 -0.31 -10.81
C ALA A 91 14.59 0.96 -11.69
N ALA A 92 13.41 1.49 -12.00
CA ALA A 92 13.22 2.75 -12.72
C ALA A 92 13.32 4.01 -11.83
N GLY A 93 13.78 3.88 -10.58
CA GLY A 93 13.98 5.01 -9.67
C GLY A 93 12.69 5.59 -9.08
N LYS A 94 11.57 4.88 -9.16
CA LYS A 94 10.30 5.31 -8.58
C LYS A 94 10.23 4.99 -7.09
N LYS A 95 9.45 5.78 -6.34
CA LYS A 95 9.07 5.42 -4.97
C LYS A 95 7.78 4.60 -4.98
N VAL A 96 7.72 3.63 -4.09
CA VAL A 96 6.61 2.69 -3.96
C VAL A 96 6.03 2.77 -2.55
N ILE A 97 4.71 2.87 -2.44
CA ILE A 97 3.96 2.74 -1.20
C ILE A 97 3.08 1.50 -1.34
N ASP A 98 3.47 0.42 -0.68
CA ASP A 98 2.78 -0.87 -0.77
C ASP A 98 1.74 -1.01 0.34
N LEU A 99 0.48 -1.23 -0.02
CA LEU A 99 -0.61 -1.48 0.92
C LEU A 99 -0.78 -2.98 1.23
N SER A 100 -0.09 -3.85 0.51
CA SER A 100 -0.10 -5.29 0.72
C SER A 100 0.83 -5.71 1.88
N ALA A 101 1.03 -7.01 2.06
CA ALA A 101 1.94 -7.54 3.07
C ALA A 101 3.37 -7.77 2.54
N ASP A 102 3.58 -7.67 1.23
CA ASP A 102 4.79 -8.14 0.53
C ASP A 102 6.08 -7.57 1.17
N PHE A 103 6.07 -6.30 1.57
CA PHE A 103 7.26 -5.65 2.11
C PHE A 103 7.20 -5.32 3.61
N ARG A 104 6.21 -5.85 4.34
CA ARG A 104 6.04 -5.53 5.78
C ARG A 104 7.09 -6.18 6.67
N ILE A 105 7.57 -7.36 6.31
CA ILE A 105 8.48 -8.16 7.13
C ILE A 105 9.84 -8.17 6.44
N ALA A 106 10.85 -7.59 7.09
CA ALA A 106 12.20 -7.49 6.53
C ALA A 106 12.97 -8.82 6.57
N ASP A 107 12.67 -9.68 7.54
CA ASP A 107 13.30 -10.99 7.68
C ASP A 107 12.64 -12.00 6.73
N LEU A 108 13.42 -12.52 5.76
CA LEU A 108 12.91 -13.42 4.73
C LEU A 108 12.39 -14.74 5.30
N ALA A 109 13.02 -15.28 6.34
CA ALA A 109 12.59 -16.52 6.97
C ALA A 109 11.22 -16.35 7.64
N THR A 110 11.05 -15.28 8.41
CA THR A 110 9.78 -14.89 9.03
C THR A 110 8.71 -14.65 7.96
N PHE A 111 9.02 -13.88 6.90
CA PHE A 111 8.08 -13.68 5.81
C PHE A 111 7.62 -15.02 5.23
N THR A 112 8.57 -15.91 4.92
CA THR A 112 8.30 -17.21 4.30
C THR A 112 7.41 -18.09 5.16
N ALA A 113 7.62 -18.06 6.48
CA ALA A 113 6.80 -18.82 7.42
C ALA A 113 5.32 -18.39 7.44
N TYR A 114 5.02 -17.10 7.24
CA TYR A 114 3.64 -16.58 7.28
C TYR A 114 2.98 -16.44 5.92
N TYR A 115 3.77 -16.19 4.88
CA TYR A 115 3.28 -15.73 3.57
C TYR A 115 3.77 -16.58 2.39
N GLY A 116 4.64 -17.57 2.62
CA GLY A 116 5.24 -18.39 1.56
C GLY A 116 6.37 -17.68 0.83
N GLU A 117 6.69 -18.16 -0.38
CA GLU A 117 7.79 -17.62 -1.17
C GLU A 117 7.62 -16.12 -1.46
N HIS A 118 8.67 -15.34 -1.23
CA HIS A 118 8.68 -13.93 -1.59
C HIS A 118 9.13 -13.75 -3.04
N HIS A 119 8.36 -13.01 -3.85
CA HIS A 119 8.66 -12.82 -5.27
C HIS A 119 9.73 -11.76 -5.60
N ALA A 120 10.29 -11.08 -4.59
CA ALA A 120 11.28 -10.01 -4.73
C ALA A 120 12.12 -9.83 -3.44
N PRO A 121 12.76 -10.91 -2.94
CA PRO A 121 13.47 -10.90 -1.66
C PRO A 121 14.63 -9.89 -1.64
N GLU A 122 15.23 -9.59 -2.80
CA GLU A 122 16.31 -8.61 -2.95
C GLU A 122 15.88 -7.17 -2.57
N LEU A 123 14.58 -6.91 -2.54
CA LEU A 123 14.03 -5.60 -2.20
C LEU A 123 13.65 -5.45 -0.73
N LEU A 124 13.62 -6.54 0.06
CA LEU A 124 13.27 -6.49 1.48
C LEU A 124 14.18 -5.54 2.26
N ALA A 125 15.49 -5.58 1.99
CA ALA A 125 16.47 -4.66 2.61
C ALA A 125 16.30 -3.19 2.16
N ARG A 126 15.57 -2.97 1.06
CA ARG A 126 15.27 -1.63 0.50
C ARG A 126 13.86 -1.17 0.84
N ALA A 127 13.12 -1.94 1.65
CA ALA A 127 11.81 -1.56 2.14
C ALA A 127 11.86 -1.13 3.61
N ARG A 128 10.88 -0.31 3.99
CA ARG A 128 10.65 0.07 5.38
C ARG A 128 9.18 -0.07 5.72
N PHE A 129 8.87 -0.79 6.80
CA PHE A 129 7.57 -0.72 7.46
C PHE A 129 7.40 0.66 8.09
N VAL A 130 6.39 1.41 7.66
CA VAL A 130 6.16 2.79 8.09
C VAL A 130 4.80 2.92 8.77
N LEU A 131 4.82 3.07 10.09
CA LEU A 131 3.71 3.57 10.89
C LEU A 131 4.16 4.93 11.46
N PRO A 132 3.74 6.06 10.85
CA PRO A 132 4.39 7.37 11.06
C PRO A 132 4.57 7.79 12.52
N GLU A 133 3.65 7.43 13.41
CA GLU A 133 3.68 7.74 14.84
C GLU A 133 4.78 6.97 15.59
N LEU A 134 5.19 5.81 15.06
CA LEU A 134 6.12 4.89 15.74
C LEU A 134 7.45 4.71 15.01
N THR A 135 7.47 4.91 13.70
CA THR A 135 8.66 4.75 12.86
C THR A 135 9.52 6.01 12.97
N PRO A 136 10.78 5.90 13.45
CA PRO A 136 11.68 7.06 13.54
C PRO A 136 11.88 7.74 12.18
N PRO A 137 12.08 9.07 12.14
CA PRO A 137 12.32 9.80 10.89
C PRO A 137 13.58 9.30 10.16
N GLY A 138 13.73 9.66 8.89
CA GLY A 138 14.81 9.15 8.03
C GLY A 138 14.39 7.96 7.16
N TRP A 139 13.11 7.57 7.20
CA TRP A 139 12.59 6.50 6.35
C TRP A 139 12.45 6.94 4.90
N GLU A 140 12.38 8.25 4.60
CA GLU A 140 12.23 8.80 3.25
C GLU A 140 13.36 8.42 2.27
N LYS A 141 14.51 7.95 2.78
CA LYS A 141 15.63 7.42 1.98
C LYS A 141 15.33 6.08 1.31
N TYR A 142 14.36 5.32 1.82
CA TYR A 142 13.98 4.03 1.27
C TYR A 142 13.12 4.22 0.01
N PRO A 143 13.29 3.37 -1.02
CA PRO A 143 12.44 3.39 -2.21
C PRO A 143 11.06 2.76 -1.98
N ILE A 144 10.91 1.88 -0.99
CA ILE A 144 9.65 1.17 -0.71
C ILE A 144 9.19 1.47 0.72
N PHE A 145 7.95 1.93 0.85
CA PHE A 145 7.26 2.12 2.11
C PHE A 145 6.13 1.08 2.23
N ALA A 146 6.29 0.13 3.13
CA ALA A 146 5.25 -0.85 3.42
C ALA A 146 4.27 -0.25 4.43
N ALA A 147 3.04 -0.02 3.99
CA ALA A 147 1.96 0.45 4.84
C ALA A 147 1.50 -0.69 5.77
N PRO A 148 1.20 -0.39 7.04
CA PRO A 148 0.84 -1.38 8.03
C PRO A 148 -0.52 -2.02 7.72
N GLY A 149 -0.73 -3.24 8.23
CA GLY A 149 -2.05 -3.86 8.22
C GLY A 149 -3.01 -3.14 9.18
N CYS A 150 -4.31 -3.30 8.98
CA CYS A 150 -5.33 -2.68 9.83
C CYS A 150 -5.22 -3.12 11.31
N TYR A 151 -5.11 -4.43 11.57
CA TYR A 151 -4.88 -4.92 12.94
C TYR A 151 -3.51 -4.53 13.51
N PRO A 152 -2.36 -4.74 12.82
CA PRO A 152 -1.09 -4.19 13.28
C PRO A 152 -1.16 -2.71 13.65
N THR A 153 -1.88 -1.89 12.88
CA THR A 153 -2.07 -0.47 13.19
C THR A 153 -2.85 -0.28 14.50
N SER A 154 -4.02 -0.93 14.64
CA SER A 154 -4.86 -0.77 15.85
C SER A 154 -4.20 -1.30 17.11
N ILE A 155 -3.29 -2.27 16.99
CA ILE A 155 -2.58 -2.91 18.10
C ILE A 155 -1.33 -2.11 18.47
N LEU A 156 -0.47 -1.79 17.49
CA LEU A 156 0.83 -1.21 17.75
C LEU A 156 0.73 0.24 18.26
N LEU A 157 -0.19 1.03 17.70
CA LEU A 157 -0.37 2.44 18.09
C LEU A 157 -0.54 2.64 19.61
N PRO A 158 -1.48 1.95 20.29
CA PRO A 158 -1.62 2.08 21.74
C PRO A 158 -0.58 1.28 22.53
N LEU A 159 -0.12 0.13 22.02
CA LEU A 159 0.71 -0.79 22.80
C LEU A 159 2.18 -0.36 22.87
N VAL A 160 2.75 0.12 21.76
CA VAL A 160 4.18 0.45 21.70
C VAL A 160 4.58 1.57 22.68
N PRO A 161 3.80 2.66 22.87
CA PRO A 161 4.09 3.63 23.92
C PRO A 161 4.15 3.02 25.33
N LEU A 162 3.24 2.10 25.66
CA LEU A 162 3.21 1.43 26.97
C LEU A 162 4.44 0.54 27.19
N LEU A 163 4.85 -0.20 26.14
CA LEU A 163 6.07 -1.01 26.18
C LEU A 163 7.33 -0.16 26.29
N ARG A 164 7.38 1.00 25.62
CA ARG A 164 8.52 1.94 25.70
C ARG A 164 8.63 2.59 27.07
N ALA A 165 7.51 2.84 27.74
CA ALA A 165 7.45 3.38 29.09
C ALA A 165 7.62 2.32 30.20
N ASP A 166 7.75 1.04 29.82
CA ASP A 166 7.90 -0.09 30.74
C ASP A 166 6.76 -0.23 31.77
N VAL A 167 5.54 0.18 31.39
CA VAL A 167 4.35 0.14 32.27
C VAL A 167 3.48 -1.11 32.07
N VAL A 168 3.81 -1.96 31.10
CA VAL A 168 3.17 -3.26 30.84
C VAL A 168 4.23 -4.32 30.55
N ALA A 169 3.93 -5.58 30.85
CA ALA A 169 4.82 -6.69 30.54
C ALA A 169 4.99 -6.87 29.02
N ARG A 170 6.18 -7.34 28.61
CA ARG A 170 6.51 -7.65 27.21
C ARG A 170 6.01 -9.02 26.76
N GLU A 171 5.67 -9.87 27.72
CA GLU A 171 5.25 -11.25 27.51
C GLU A 171 3.75 -11.39 27.77
N HIS A 172 3.15 -12.44 27.20
CA HIS A 172 1.74 -12.81 27.41
C HIS A 172 0.72 -11.71 27.09
N ILE A 173 1.03 -10.86 26.10
CA ILE A 173 0.10 -9.84 25.62
C ILE A 173 -1.01 -10.52 24.82
N VAL A 174 -2.25 -10.42 25.30
CA VAL A 174 -3.43 -10.95 24.62
C VAL A 174 -4.13 -9.84 23.85
N VAL A 175 -4.34 -10.06 22.55
CA VAL A 175 -5.04 -9.14 21.67
C VAL A 175 -6.31 -9.79 21.15
N ASN A 176 -7.47 -9.22 21.52
CA ASN A 176 -8.76 -9.57 20.95
C ASN A 176 -9.23 -8.43 20.04
N SER A 177 -9.34 -8.68 18.75
CA SER A 177 -9.73 -7.67 17.76
C SER A 177 -11.02 -8.04 17.04
N PHE A 178 -11.83 -7.03 16.75
CA PHE A 178 -13.10 -7.16 16.01
C PHE A 178 -13.05 -6.20 14.81
N SER A 179 -13.53 -6.63 13.65
CA SER A 179 -13.48 -5.84 12.42
C SER A 179 -14.76 -5.97 11.62
N GLY A 180 -15.11 -4.93 10.88
CA GLY A 180 -16.13 -5.01 9.84
C GLY A 180 -15.69 -5.90 8.68
N VAL A 181 -16.67 -6.37 7.90
CA VAL A 181 -16.48 -7.32 6.78
C VAL A 181 -15.61 -6.76 5.66
N SER A 182 -15.49 -5.43 5.53
CA SER A 182 -14.66 -4.77 4.52
C SER A 182 -13.18 -5.15 4.62
N GLY A 183 -12.72 -5.62 5.79
CA GLY A 183 -11.35 -6.11 5.99
C GLY A 183 -10.98 -7.30 5.09
N ALA A 184 -11.95 -8.09 4.64
CA ALA A 184 -11.71 -9.21 3.73
C ALA A 184 -11.66 -8.80 2.25
N GLY A 185 -11.88 -7.52 1.93
CA GLY A 185 -11.84 -6.99 0.58
C GLY A 185 -13.16 -7.17 -0.19
N ARG A 186 -13.12 -6.96 -1.51
CA ARG A 186 -14.33 -6.90 -2.37
C ARG A 186 -14.82 -8.26 -2.87
N LYS A 187 -14.02 -9.32 -2.73
CA LYS A 187 -14.32 -10.67 -3.23
C LYS A 187 -14.82 -11.62 -2.14
N VAL A 188 -15.58 -11.10 -1.19
CA VAL A 188 -16.24 -11.89 -0.15
C VAL A 188 -17.67 -12.12 -0.55
#